data_AF-A0A0F9LC86-F1
#
_entry.id   AF-A0A0F9LC86-F1
#
_cell.length_a   1.000
_cell.length_b   1.000
_cell.length_c   1.000
_cell.angle_alpha   90.00
_cell.angle_beta   90.00
_cell.angle_gamma   90.00
#
_symmetry.space_group_name_H-M   'P 1'
#
loop_
_entity.id
_entity.type
_entity.pdbx_description
1 polymer ?
#
loop_
_entity_poly.entity_id
_entity_poly.type
_entity_poly.pdbx_seq_one_letter_code
_entity_poly.pdbx_strand_id
1 'polypeptide(L)'
;PDTKTSLSLQPLPNARIVLRWAGAGDPELPDIISTGKNLITKAGGGMTLTDDRQTLNEIATQLAQESCLCVLLFTRSWEPPTGELDDFLTSARELWPKGTHVALVPLANRVEQAPDAHLVQQWLRFAARVGPEFVTVSLLPDYDAVSDTGRGVVE
;
A
#
# COMPACT_ATOMS: atom_id res chain seq x y z
N PRO A 1 -21.45 12.26 -18.09
CA PRO A 1 -20.54 11.66 -17.09
C PRO A 1 -19.68 10.57 -17.75
N ASP A 2 -18.40 10.86 -17.99
CA ASP A 2 -17.44 9.88 -18.49
C ASP A 2 -17.10 8.87 -17.39
N THR A 3 -17.53 7.62 -17.56
CA THR A 3 -17.37 6.52 -16.59
C THR A 3 -16.25 5.53 -16.96
N LYS A 4 -15.25 5.96 -17.75
CA LYS A 4 -14.14 5.11 -18.17
C LYS A 4 -12.79 5.69 -17.78
N THR A 5 -12.53 5.84 -16.49
CA THR A 5 -11.15 5.71 -16.01
C THR A 5 -10.95 4.23 -15.73
N SER A 6 -10.46 3.48 -16.73
CA SER A 6 -10.06 2.08 -16.56
C SER A 6 -8.80 2.04 -15.70
N LEU A 7 -8.96 2.21 -14.39
CA LEU A 7 -7.89 2.04 -13.42
C LEU A 7 -7.83 0.57 -13.10
N SER A 8 -6.75 -0.06 -13.56
CA SER A 8 -6.46 -1.45 -13.28
C SER A 8 -5.52 -1.55 -12.10
N LEU A 9 -5.72 -2.60 -11.31
CA LEU A 9 -4.76 -3.01 -10.29
C LEU A 9 -3.39 -3.20 -10.93
N GLN A 10 -2.36 -2.74 -10.24
CA GLN A 10 -0.97 -2.98 -10.61
C GLN A 10 -0.42 -4.16 -9.82
N PRO A 11 0.54 -4.93 -10.37
CA PRO A 11 1.19 -6.00 -9.62
C PRO A 11 1.86 -5.42 -8.38
N LEU A 12 1.82 -6.17 -7.28
CA LEU A 12 2.46 -5.76 -6.03
C LEU A 12 3.98 -5.66 -6.24
N PRO A 13 4.61 -4.48 -6.06
CA PRO A 13 6.04 -4.34 -6.26
C PRO A 13 6.83 -4.95 -5.11
N ASN A 14 8.06 -5.37 -5.40
CA ASN A 14 9.01 -5.82 -4.37
C ASN A 14 9.67 -4.63 -3.64
N ALA A 15 8.85 -3.80 -3.01
CA ALA A 15 9.30 -2.65 -2.24
C ALA A 15 9.81 -3.08 -0.86
N ARG A 16 10.92 -2.47 -0.40
CA ARG A 16 11.54 -2.77 0.90
C ARG A 16 11.08 -1.86 2.03
N ILE A 17 10.27 -0.85 1.71
CA ILE A 17 9.71 0.10 2.66
C ILE A 17 8.21 -0.13 2.77
N VAL A 18 7.73 -0.27 4.00
CA VAL A 18 6.31 -0.44 4.33
C VAL A 18 5.87 0.70 5.24
N LEU A 19 4.78 1.35 4.84
CA LEU A 19 4.07 2.36 5.61
C LEU A 19 2.66 1.83 5.95
N ARG A 20 2.35 1.75 7.23
CA ARG A 20 1.01 1.40 7.72
C ARG A 20 0.23 2.66 8.07
N TRP A 21 -0.87 2.91 7.36
CA TRP A 21 -1.72 4.05 7.61
C TRP A 21 -2.81 3.74 8.63
N ALA A 22 -3.00 4.62 9.62
CA ALA A 22 -4.12 4.61 10.57
C ALA A 22 -4.41 3.23 11.20
N GLY A 23 -3.35 2.47 11.51
CA GLY A 23 -3.45 1.14 12.12
C GLY A 23 -3.85 0.02 11.16
N ALA A 24 -3.63 0.19 9.85
CA ALA A 24 -3.71 -0.90 8.88
C ALA A 24 -2.65 -1.97 9.17
N GLY A 25 -3.08 -3.24 9.26
CA GLY A 25 -2.20 -4.35 9.59
C GLY A 25 -1.79 -4.42 11.06
N ASP A 26 -2.59 -3.83 11.97
CA ASP A 26 -2.46 -4.04 13.41
C ASP A 26 -3.16 -5.35 13.85
N PRO A 27 -2.67 -6.02 14.92
CA PRO A 27 -1.50 -5.65 15.72
C PRO A 27 -0.16 -5.93 15.03
N GLU A 28 -0.14 -6.86 14.07
CA GLU A 28 1.07 -7.30 13.37
C GLU A 28 0.80 -7.60 11.89
N LEU A 29 1.78 -7.28 11.04
CA LEU A 29 1.74 -7.65 9.62
C LEU A 29 2.21 -9.09 9.47
N PRO A 30 1.54 -9.92 8.66
CA PRO A 30 2.00 -11.27 8.37
C PRO A 30 3.44 -11.31 7.83
N ASP A 31 4.16 -12.39 8.12
CA ASP A 31 5.58 -12.59 7.74
C ASP A 31 5.85 -12.40 6.26
N ILE A 32 4.91 -12.78 5.38
CA ILE A 32 5.03 -12.60 3.93
C ILE A 32 5.17 -11.11 3.53
N ILE A 33 4.67 -10.21 4.36
CA ILE A 33 4.73 -8.76 4.17
C ILE A 33 5.93 -8.17 4.90
N SER A 34 6.25 -8.64 6.11
CA SER A 34 7.30 -8.06 6.95
C SER A 34 8.70 -8.58 6.63
N THR A 35 8.82 -9.81 6.11
CA THR A 35 10.11 -10.44 5.81
C THR A 35 10.86 -9.69 4.71
N GLY A 36 12.13 -9.39 4.97
CA GLY A 36 13.02 -8.73 3.99
C GLY A 36 12.74 -7.26 3.75
N LYS A 37 11.91 -6.61 4.59
CA LYS A 37 11.72 -5.15 4.58
C LYS A 37 12.82 -4.47 5.38
N ASN A 38 13.34 -3.38 4.84
CA ASN A 38 14.35 -2.55 5.49
C ASN A 38 13.73 -1.55 6.45
N LEU A 39 12.49 -1.12 6.18
CA LEU A 39 11.76 -0.18 7.01
C LEU A 39 10.28 -0.56 7.06
N ILE A 40 9.74 -0.66 8.27
CA ILE A 40 8.30 -0.82 8.55
C ILE A 40 7.88 0.24 9.55
N THR A 41 7.13 1.24 9.09
CA THR A 41 6.76 2.42 9.90
C THR A 41 5.24 2.65 9.87
N LYS A 42 4.76 3.61 10.68
CA LYS A 42 3.33 3.95 10.83
C LYS A 42 3.13 5.47 10.65
N ALA A 43 1.95 5.85 10.16
CA ALA A 43 1.50 7.25 10.09
C ALA A 43 -0.03 7.34 10.15
N GLY A 44 -0.53 8.53 10.44
CA GLY A 44 -1.95 8.86 10.45
C GLY A 44 -2.75 8.23 11.59
N GLY A 45 -4.07 8.46 11.57
CA GLY A 45 -4.98 8.00 12.63
C GLY A 45 -4.73 8.74 13.94
N GLY A 46 -4.27 8.02 14.97
CA GLY A 46 -4.00 8.59 16.29
C GLY A 46 -2.62 9.25 16.45
N MET A 47 -1.78 9.25 15.41
CA MET A 47 -0.44 9.85 15.44
C MET A 47 -0.49 11.37 15.28
N THR A 48 0.52 12.08 15.78
CA THR A 48 0.59 13.54 15.64
C THR A 48 1.16 13.95 14.28
N LEU A 49 0.89 15.18 13.84
CA LEU A 49 1.52 15.75 12.64
C LEU A 49 3.06 15.77 12.71
N THR A 50 3.63 15.82 13.92
CA THR A 50 5.09 15.74 14.09
C THR A 50 5.60 14.33 13.85
N ASP A 51 4.87 13.31 14.30
CA ASP A 51 5.20 11.90 14.05
C ASP A 51 5.09 11.60 12.55
N ASP A 52 4.02 12.04 11.89
CA ASP A 52 3.84 11.88 10.44
C ASP A 52 4.99 12.53 9.66
N ARG A 53 5.42 13.73 10.06
CA ARG A 53 6.56 14.41 9.45
C ARG A 53 7.88 13.66 9.71
N GLN A 54 8.07 13.06 10.88
CA GLN A 54 9.23 12.24 11.15
C GLN A 54 9.24 11.00 10.25
N THR A 55 8.09 10.32 10.12
CA THR A 55 7.91 9.17 9.22
C THR A 55 8.23 9.52 7.78
N LEU A 56 7.77 10.69 7.28
CA LEU A 56 8.09 11.17 5.94
C LEU A 56 9.61 11.30 5.71
N ASN A 57 10.33 11.87 6.67
CA ASN A 57 11.78 12.06 6.59
C ASN A 57 12.57 10.74 6.69
N GLU A 58 12.11 9.82 7.54
CA GLU A 58 12.69 8.48 7.67
C GLU A 58 12.57 7.70 6.35
N ILE A 59 11.37 7.72 5.74
CA ILE A 59 11.15 7.09 4.42
C ILE A 59 12.02 7.75 3.34
N ALA A 60 12.12 9.09 3.34
CA ALA A 60 12.97 9.81 2.37
C ALA A 60 14.44 9.37 2.47
N THR A 61 14.94 9.22 3.70
CA THR A 61 16.31 8.78 3.99
C THR A 61 16.55 7.35 3.53
N GLN A 62 15.59 6.45 3.78
CA GLN A 62 15.68 5.06 3.33
C GLN A 62 15.61 4.96 1.81
N LEU A 63 14.68 5.65 1.16
CA LEU A 63 14.53 5.68 -0.30
C LEU A 63 15.82 6.10 -1.01
N ALA A 64 16.56 7.07 -0.45
CA ALA A 64 17.83 7.52 -1.01
C ALA A 64 18.92 6.43 -1.05
N GLN A 65 18.76 5.34 -0.30
CA GLN A 65 19.68 4.21 -0.25
C GLN A 65 19.20 3.00 -1.06
N GLU A 66 17.94 3.00 -1.52
CA GLU A 66 17.35 1.88 -2.25
C GLU A 66 17.57 1.98 -3.75
N SER A 67 17.73 0.83 -4.41
CA SER A 67 17.71 0.74 -5.88
C SER A 67 16.30 0.81 -6.47
N CYS A 68 15.27 0.56 -5.64
CA CYS A 68 13.87 0.63 -6.02
C CYS A 68 13.18 1.72 -5.20
N LEU A 69 12.80 2.82 -5.85
CA LEU A 69 12.12 3.95 -5.22
C LEU A 69 10.63 3.66 -5.06
N CYS A 70 10.27 2.65 -4.27
CA CYS A 70 8.88 2.27 -4.07
C CYS A 70 8.55 2.01 -2.60
N VAL A 71 7.37 2.49 -2.19
CA VAL A 71 6.82 2.33 -0.84
C VAL A 71 5.51 1.55 -0.93
N LEU A 72 5.35 0.51 -0.09
CA LEU A 72 4.05 -0.14 0.13
C LEU A 72 3.29 0.65 1.18
N LEU A 73 2.12 1.17 0.84
CA LEU A 73 1.24 1.88 1.75
C LEU A 73 0.02 1.02 2.06
N PHE A 74 -0.03 0.46 3.26
CA PHE A 74 -1.19 -0.31 3.71
C PHE A 74 -2.26 0.62 4.28
N THR A 75 -3.50 0.42 3.82
CA THR A 75 -4.70 1.08 4.35
C THR A 75 -5.73 0.03 4.73
N ARG A 76 -6.76 0.41 5.50
CA ARG A 76 -7.91 -0.45 5.75
C ARG A 76 -8.90 -0.30 4.60
N SER A 77 -9.30 -1.40 3.97
CA SER A 77 -10.12 -1.33 2.75
C SER A 77 -11.50 -0.72 3.01
N TRP A 78 -12.06 -0.91 4.20
CA TRP A 78 -13.39 -0.44 4.60
C TRP A 78 -13.41 1.02 5.04
N GLU A 79 -12.25 1.61 5.32
CA GLU A 79 -12.14 3.05 5.61
C GLU A 79 -12.01 3.81 4.29
N PRO A 80 -12.72 4.94 4.13
CA PRO A 80 -12.55 5.76 2.94
C PRO A 80 -11.18 6.48 2.98
N PRO A 81 -10.60 6.80 1.81
CA PRO A 81 -9.46 7.71 1.74
C PRO A 81 -9.80 9.06 2.41
N THR A 82 -8.97 9.49 3.35
CA THR A 82 -9.18 10.75 4.10
C THR A 82 -8.42 11.92 3.45
N GLY A 83 -8.79 13.16 3.80
CA GLY A 83 -8.02 14.34 3.41
C GLY A 83 -6.60 14.32 3.99
N GLU A 84 -6.45 13.84 5.22
CA GLU A 84 -5.13 13.69 5.88
C GLU A 84 -4.20 12.75 5.10
N LEU A 85 -4.73 11.68 4.51
CA LEU A 85 -3.96 10.78 3.66
C LEU A 85 -3.51 11.48 2.36
N ASP A 86 -4.36 12.32 1.79
CA ASP A 86 -4.06 13.11 0.59
C ASP A 86 -2.96 14.14 0.88
N ASP A 87 -3.07 14.85 2.02
CA ASP A 87 -2.08 15.81 2.49
C ASP A 87 -0.72 15.14 2.79
N PHE A 88 -0.75 13.95 3.40
CA PHE A 88 0.45 13.16 3.64
C PHE A 88 1.13 12.74 2.33
N LEU A 89 0.36 12.25 1.35
CA LEU A 89 0.89 11.86 0.04
C LEU A 89 1.40 13.05 -0.78
N THR A 90 0.76 14.21 -0.64
CA THR A 90 1.24 15.46 -1.23
C THR A 90 2.60 15.85 -0.65
N SER A 91 2.72 15.84 0.68
CA SER A 91 3.98 16.10 1.38
C SER A 91 5.07 15.08 1.01
N ALA A 92 4.69 13.80 0.87
CA ALA A 92 5.58 12.73 0.44
C ALA A 92 6.13 12.96 -0.97
N ARG A 93 5.27 13.38 -1.92
CA ARG A 93 5.68 13.67 -3.30
C ARG A 93 6.68 14.82 -3.38
N GLU A 94 6.55 15.82 -2.52
CA GLU A 94 7.46 16.96 -2.45
C GLU A 94 8.80 16.61 -1.80
N LEU A 95 8.79 15.75 -0.78
CA LEU A 95 9.96 15.42 0.03
C LEU A 95 10.80 14.27 -0.55
N TRP A 96 10.15 13.25 -1.12
CA TRP A 96 10.83 12.02 -1.52
C TRP A 96 11.60 12.17 -2.83
N PRO A 97 12.62 11.32 -3.10
CA PRO A 97 13.36 11.34 -4.35
C PRO A 97 12.43 11.29 -5.57
N LYS A 98 12.77 12.04 -6.63
CA LYS A 98 12.01 12.01 -7.89
C LYS A 98 11.96 10.60 -8.46
N GLY A 99 10.78 10.21 -8.96
CA GLY A 99 10.53 8.85 -9.44
C GLY A 99 10.11 7.87 -8.35
N THR A 100 9.97 8.33 -7.10
CA THR A 100 9.34 7.52 -6.05
C THR A 100 7.89 7.21 -6.41
N HIS A 101 7.49 5.98 -6.17
CA HIS A 101 6.15 5.47 -6.43
C HIS A 101 5.56 4.77 -5.19
N VAL A 102 4.27 4.98 -4.94
CA VAL A 102 3.52 4.38 -3.85
C VAL A 102 2.57 3.32 -4.41
N ALA A 103 2.75 2.08 -3.97
CA ALA A 103 1.73 1.05 -4.16
C ALA A 103 0.82 1.04 -2.93
N LEU A 104 -0.40 1.56 -3.10
CA LEU A 104 -1.44 1.53 -2.09
C LEU A 104 -2.07 0.14 -2.07
N VAL A 105 -2.10 -0.47 -0.89
CA VAL A 105 -2.59 -1.84 -0.69
C VAL A 105 -3.70 -1.81 0.36
N PRO A 106 -4.98 -1.79 -0.05
CA PRO A 106 -6.08 -1.81 0.88
C PRO A 106 -6.23 -3.23 1.45
N LEU A 107 -6.15 -3.36 2.77
CA LEU A 107 -6.27 -4.62 3.50
C LEU A 107 -7.71 -4.88 3.91
N ALA A 108 -8.19 -6.11 3.72
CA ALA A 108 -9.43 -6.56 4.33
C ALA A 108 -9.26 -6.72 5.85
N ASN A 109 -10.37 -6.91 6.58
CA ASN A 109 -10.34 -7.17 8.03
C ASN A 109 -9.43 -8.35 8.41
N ARG A 110 -9.34 -9.34 7.51
CA ARG A 110 -8.42 -10.47 7.60
C ARG A 110 -7.42 -10.36 6.47
N VAL A 111 -6.13 -10.36 6.80
CA VAL A 111 -5.07 -10.15 5.79
C VAL A 111 -4.99 -11.30 4.78
N GLU A 112 -5.51 -12.49 5.14
CA GLU A 112 -5.62 -13.63 4.21
C GLU A 112 -6.69 -13.44 3.11
N GLN A 113 -7.54 -12.42 3.23
CA GLN A 113 -8.69 -12.23 2.34
C GLN A 113 -8.47 -11.02 1.43
N ALA A 114 -8.83 -11.18 0.16
CA ALA A 114 -8.98 -10.04 -0.74
C ALA A 114 -10.13 -9.14 -0.25
N PRO A 115 -9.97 -7.81 -0.31
CA PRO A 115 -11.08 -6.89 -0.06
C PRO A 115 -12.17 -7.00 -1.13
N ASP A 116 -13.40 -6.70 -0.76
CA ASP A 116 -14.51 -6.62 -1.71
C ASP A 116 -14.22 -5.61 -2.83
N ALA A 117 -14.60 -5.96 -4.06
CA ALA A 117 -14.32 -5.15 -5.24
C ALA A 117 -14.80 -3.70 -5.13
N HIS A 118 -15.98 -3.46 -4.51
CA HIS A 118 -16.52 -2.11 -4.36
C HIS A 118 -15.66 -1.23 -3.44
N LEU A 119 -15.02 -1.82 -2.42
CA LEU A 119 -14.06 -1.14 -1.55
C LEU A 119 -12.78 -0.83 -2.33
N VAL A 120 -12.27 -1.76 -3.13
CA VAL A 120 -11.09 -1.53 -3.99
C VAL A 120 -11.34 -0.40 -5.00
N GLN A 121 -12.54 -0.33 -5.59
CA GLN A 121 -12.91 0.71 -6.55
C GLN A 121 -12.81 2.12 -5.98
N GLN A 122 -13.03 2.30 -4.68
CA GLN A 122 -12.87 3.61 -4.03
C GLN A 122 -11.40 4.05 -4.01
N TRP A 123 -10.50 3.11 -3.73
CA TRP A 123 -9.06 3.33 -3.69
C TRP A 123 -8.48 3.56 -5.08
N LEU A 124 -9.01 2.87 -6.10
CA LEU A 124 -8.66 3.14 -7.49
C LEU A 124 -9.00 4.58 -7.88
N ARG A 125 -10.22 5.05 -7.59
CA ARG A 125 -10.61 6.45 -7.85
C ARG A 125 -9.73 7.45 -7.10
N PHE A 126 -9.34 7.14 -5.87
CA PHE A 126 -8.41 7.95 -5.09
C PHE A 126 -7.03 8.05 -5.77
N ALA A 127 -6.44 6.91 -6.15
CA ALA A 127 -5.15 6.87 -6.82
C ALA A 127 -5.16 7.68 -8.14
N ALA A 128 -6.23 7.60 -8.93
CA ALA A 128 -6.38 8.44 -10.12
C ALA A 128 -6.45 9.94 -9.83
N ARG A 129 -7.11 10.33 -8.74
CA ARG A 129 -7.19 11.74 -8.34
C ARG A 129 -5.84 12.26 -7.89
N VAL A 130 -5.11 11.47 -7.11
CA VAL A 130 -3.78 11.82 -6.62
C VAL A 130 -2.77 11.89 -7.78
N GLY A 131 -2.82 10.94 -8.71
CA GLY A 131 -1.95 10.86 -9.87
C GLY A 131 -1.36 9.46 -10.03
N PRO A 132 -1.70 8.72 -11.11
CA PRO A 132 -1.26 7.33 -11.31
C PRO A 132 0.24 7.17 -11.53
N GLU A 133 0.96 8.26 -11.80
CA GLU A 133 2.43 8.30 -11.86
C GLU A 133 3.08 8.19 -10.48
N PHE A 134 2.36 8.58 -9.41
CA PHE A 134 2.87 8.56 -8.04
C PHE A 134 2.19 7.49 -7.19
N VAL A 135 0.89 7.25 -7.35
CA VAL A 135 0.13 6.27 -6.56
C VAL A 135 -0.58 5.29 -7.48
N THR A 136 -0.37 4.00 -7.27
CA THR A 136 -1.19 2.93 -7.86
C THR A 136 -1.81 2.07 -6.77
N VAL A 137 -2.74 1.20 -7.15
CA VAL A 137 -3.39 0.25 -6.23
C VAL A 137 -2.95 -1.16 -6.59
N SER A 138 -2.49 -1.91 -5.59
CA SER A 138 -2.18 -3.34 -5.68
C SER A 138 -2.97 -4.11 -4.63
N LEU A 139 -3.16 -5.41 -4.87
CA LEU A 139 -3.68 -6.33 -3.85
C LEU A 139 -2.55 -7.22 -3.35
N LEU A 140 -2.66 -7.69 -2.10
CA LEU A 140 -1.84 -8.80 -1.66
C LEU A 140 -2.15 -10.04 -2.51
N PRO A 141 -1.15 -10.90 -2.78
CA PRO A 141 -1.40 -12.16 -3.46
C PRO A 141 -2.36 -13.01 -2.63
N ASP A 142 -3.39 -13.57 -3.28
CA ASP A 142 -4.30 -14.51 -2.64
C ASP A 142 -3.51 -15.75 -2.16
N TYR A 143 -3.72 -16.14 -0.91
CA TYR A 143 -3.07 -17.29 -0.29
C TYR A 143 -3.46 -18.63 -0.95
N ASP A 144 -4.60 -18.67 -1.68
CA ASP A 144 -5.17 -19.90 -2.23
C ASP A 144 -4.46 -20.45 -3.49
N ALA A 145 -3.50 -19.74 -4.07
CA ALA A 145 -2.77 -20.22 -5.25
C ALA A 145 -1.70 -21.30 -4.95
N VAL A 146 -1.43 -21.62 -3.67
CA VAL A 146 -0.38 -22.60 -3.29
C VAL A 146 -0.93 -23.99 -2.94
N SER A 147 -2.26 -24.20 -2.95
CA SER A 147 -2.85 -25.52 -2.67
C SER A 147 -3.23 -26.37 -3.89
N ASP A 148 -2.98 -25.92 -5.13
CA ASP A 148 -3.27 -26.70 -6.34
C ASP A 148 -2.01 -27.24 -7.03
N THR A 149 -1.21 -28.01 -6.30
CA THR A 149 -0.19 -28.89 -6.89
C THR A 149 -0.08 -30.17 -6.07
N GLY A 150 -1.19 -30.91 -5.99
CA GLY A 150 -1.25 -32.11 -5.15
C GLY A 150 -2.32 -33.12 -5.56
N ARG A 151 -2.79 -33.14 -6.81
CA ARG A 151 -3.67 -34.24 -7.27
C ARG A 151 -3.40 -34.65 -8.72
N GLY A 152 -2.18 -35.16 -8.92
CA GLY A 152 -1.84 -36.00 -10.07
C GLY A 152 -2.03 -37.48 -9.72
N VAL A 153 -2.97 -38.10 -10.43
CA VAL A 153 -3.38 -39.50 -10.52
C VAL A 153 -2.25 -40.55 -10.46
N VAL A 154 -2.44 -41.57 -9.61
CA VAL A 154 -2.15 -43.02 -9.77
C VAL A 154 -3.00 -43.70 -8.66
N GLU A 155 -3.93 -44.61 -8.91
CA GLU A 155 -3.88 -45.89 -9.65
C GLU A 155 -5.06 -46.11 -10.61
#